data_AF-A0A0A9D718-F1
#
_entry.id   AF-A0A0A9D718-F1
#
_cell.length_a   1.000
_cell.length_b   1.000
_cell.length_c   1.000
_cell.angle_alpha   90.00
_cell.angle_beta   90.00
_cell.angle_gamma   90.00
#
_symmetry.space_group_name_H-M   'P 1'
#
loop_
_entity.id
_entity.type
_entity.pdbx_description
1 polymer ?
#
loop_
_entity_poly.entity_id
_entity_poly.type
_entity_poly.pdbx_seq_one_letter_code
_entity_poly.pdbx_strand_id
1 'polypeptide(L)'
;MVKQAMKKLGPSQQVLHRIFNARQLALKLIANVTYGYTAAGFSGRMPCAELADSIVQCGRRTLETAISFVNQHPLWKARVVYGDTDSMFVLLKGRSREEAFRIGKEIASSITAINPDPVTLKFEKVYHPCFLLTKKRYVGYSYESPEQNEPIFDAKGIETVRRDTCPAVAKILERSIRIMFEEQDLTKVRSFLERQWTRILSGKVSIRDFIFAKEVRLGTYSARASTLPPAAIVATKAMLSDPRAEPRYAERVPYVVIHGEPGARLVDMVINPYDLLEVGSPYRLNELYYIVKQIIPALQRVFELLGADLNKWFNEMPRPIRPSLAKRQSASGHGSFSRDGSFIRFGLNKKASTKGGRIDTFYMSSHCLVCGDIIQGSDTFCNNCLKNEAVVASVVAGRTSKLEREIQHLAAICGHCGGADWIVESGVKCISLACPVFYERRKIQRELRVVSESAGEAGYYPFCCAELFLSRTFSRLHLLCSYQYHVNCKICNLYITHVQFFLL
;
A
#
# COMPACT_ATOMS: atom_id res chain seq x y z
N MET A 1 18.63 -35.34 6.43
CA MET A 1 17.80 -35.34 7.67
C MET A 1 16.75 -34.22 7.72
N VAL A 2 17.07 -32.94 8.02
CA VAL A 2 16.04 -31.89 8.23
C VAL A 2 15.13 -31.69 7.01
N LYS A 3 15.70 -31.59 5.80
CA LYS A 3 14.91 -31.49 4.56
C LYS A 3 14.02 -32.72 4.30
N GLN A 4 14.45 -33.92 4.70
CA GLN A 4 13.64 -35.14 4.56
C GLN A 4 12.50 -35.16 5.56
N ALA A 5 12.75 -34.75 6.82
CA ALA A 5 11.69 -34.60 7.82
C ALA A 5 10.65 -33.56 7.39
N MET A 6 11.10 -32.43 6.82
CA MET A 6 10.23 -31.38 6.28
C MET A 6 9.30 -31.88 5.18
N LYS A 7 9.78 -32.76 4.29
CA LYS A 7 8.97 -33.36 3.22
C LYS A 7 7.89 -34.35 3.71
N LYS A 8 8.05 -34.89 4.92
CA LYS A 8 7.07 -35.83 5.52
C LYS A 8 5.92 -35.11 6.22
N LEU A 9 5.99 -33.78 6.38
CA LEU A 9 4.96 -33.00 7.05
C LEU A 9 3.70 -32.89 6.18
N GLY A 10 2.54 -33.03 6.80
CA GLY A 10 1.25 -32.84 6.13
C GLY A 10 0.89 -31.37 5.92
N PRO A 11 -0.11 -31.05 5.06
CA PRO A 11 -0.55 -29.68 4.79
C PRO A 11 -1.02 -28.90 6.03
N SER A 12 -1.54 -29.59 7.05
CA SER A 12 -2.00 -28.99 8.31
C SER A 12 -0.85 -28.46 9.19
N GLN A 13 0.38 -28.91 8.97
CA GLN A 13 1.54 -28.63 9.82
C GLN A 13 2.39 -27.45 9.30
N GLN A 14 1.74 -26.39 8.80
CA GLN A 14 2.44 -25.25 8.18
C GLN A 14 3.42 -24.53 9.12
N VAL A 15 3.08 -24.44 10.42
CA VAL A 15 3.96 -23.81 11.43
C VAL A 15 5.26 -24.61 11.58
N LEU A 16 5.16 -25.93 11.74
CA LEU A 16 6.33 -26.81 11.81
C LEU A 16 7.15 -26.77 10.51
N HIS A 17 6.48 -26.72 9.35
CA HIS A 17 7.15 -26.57 8.08
C HIS A 17 8.00 -25.29 8.02
N ARG A 18 7.47 -24.14 8.52
CA ARG A 18 8.24 -22.88 8.62
C ARG A 18 9.44 -23.02 9.55
N ILE A 19 9.30 -23.69 10.69
CA ILE A 19 10.39 -23.92 11.65
C ILE A 19 11.49 -24.78 11.03
N PHE A 20 11.14 -25.90 10.38
CA PHE A 20 12.12 -26.77 9.73
C PHE A 20 12.78 -26.08 8.53
N ASN A 21 12.04 -25.24 7.80
CA ASN A 21 12.61 -24.43 6.73
C ASN A 21 13.62 -23.41 7.29
N ALA A 22 13.31 -22.73 8.39
CA ALA A 22 14.27 -21.83 9.05
C ALA A 22 15.51 -22.59 9.53
N ARG A 23 15.35 -23.78 10.11
CA ARG A 23 16.46 -24.62 10.57
C ARG A 23 17.36 -25.08 9.42
N GLN A 24 16.81 -25.52 8.29
CA GLN A 24 17.64 -25.92 7.14
C GLN A 24 18.34 -24.71 6.51
N LEU A 25 17.71 -23.53 6.49
CA LEU A 25 18.35 -22.29 6.03
C LEU A 25 19.51 -21.88 6.94
N ALA A 26 19.38 -22.03 8.26
CA ALA A 26 20.46 -21.77 9.20
C ALA A 26 21.65 -22.70 8.98
N LEU A 27 21.41 -24.01 8.80
CA LEU A 27 22.47 -24.98 8.47
C LEU A 27 23.14 -24.67 7.13
N LYS A 28 22.35 -24.28 6.11
CA LYS A 28 22.88 -23.83 4.82
C LYS A 28 23.75 -22.59 4.99
N LEU A 29 23.32 -21.62 5.80
CA LEU A 29 24.09 -20.42 6.08
C LEU A 29 25.42 -20.75 6.74
N ILE A 30 25.44 -21.66 7.73
CA ILE A 30 26.67 -22.14 8.39
C ILE A 30 27.66 -22.68 7.34
N ALA A 31 27.22 -23.59 6.46
CA ALA A 31 28.08 -24.12 5.40
C ALA A 31 28.61 -23.03 4.46
N ASN A 32 27.75 -22.07 4.07
CA ASN A 32 28.15 -20.96 3.21
C ASN A 32 29.13 -20.00 3.88
N VAL A 33 28.98 -19.70 5.18
CA VAL A 33 29.94 -18.85 5.90
C VAL A 33 31.25 -19.55 6.18
N THR A 34 31.28 -20.89 6.28
CA THR A 34 32.53 -21.66 6.34
C THR A 34 33.38 -21.44 5.09
N TYR A 35 32.76 -21.48 3.91
CA TYR A 35 33.42 -21.06 2.67
C TYR A 35 33.81 -19.57 2.72
N GLY A 36 32.88 -18.68 3.05
CA GLY A 36 33.15 -17.22 3.07
C GLY A 36 34.26 -16.80 4.04
N TYR A 37 34.51 -17.58 5.10
CA TYR A 37 35.58 -17.34 6.06
C TYR A 37 36.97 -17.48 5.41
N THR A 38 37.13 -18.33 4.40
CA THR A 38 38.40 -18.50 3.68
C THR A 38 38.86 -17.21 3.01
N ALA A 39 37.94 -16.37 2.51
CA ALA A 39 38.27 -15.09 1.88
C ALA A 39 38.13 -13.86 2.80
N ALA A 40 38.01 -14.03 4.12
CA ALA A 40 37.71 -12.94 5.04
C ALA A 40 38.93 -12.03 5.32
N GLY A 41 39.46 -11.34 4.31
CA GLY A 41 40.68 -10.53 4.42
C GLY A 41 40.57 -9.25 5.27
N PHE A 42 39.37 -8.65 5.39
CA PHE A 42 39.20 -7.39 6.13
C PHE A 42 39.12 -7.57 7.66
N SER A 43 38.44 -8.62 8.12
CA SER A 43 38.16 -8.85 9.55
C SER A 43 38.29 -10.31 9.99
N GLY A 44 38.74 -11.20 9.11
CA GLY A 44 38.95 -12.61 9.43
C GLY A 44 40.25 -12.83 10.16
N ARG A 45 40.32 -13.92 10.94
CA ARG A 45 41.52 -14.25 11.74
C ARG A 45 42.49 -15.16 10.99
N MET A 46 42.04 -15.89 9.98
CA MET A 46 42.84 -16.84 9.21
C MET A 46 42.34 -16.93 7.75
N PRO A 47 42.48 -15.86 6.95
CA PRO A 47 42.11 -15.89 5.54
C PRO A 47 43.14 -16.68 4.70
N CYS A 48 42.64 -17.42 3.70
CA CYS A 48 43.40 -18.05 2.63
C CYS A 48 42.65 -17.79 1.31
N ALA A 49 43.07 -16.74 0.60
CA ALA A 49 42.41 -16.27 -0.60
C ALA A 49 42.53 -17.29 -1.75
N GLU A 50 43.67 -17.98 -1.84
CA GLU A 50 43.99 -18.97 -2.87
C GLU A 50 43.00 -20.14 -2.83
N LEU A 51 42.60 -20.57 -1.62
CA LEU A 51 41.57 -21.59 -1.44
C LEU A 51 40.21 -21.10 -1.92
N ALA A 52 39.83 -19.87 -1.57
CA ALA A 52 38.57 -19.28 -2.00
C ALA A 52 38.49 -19.15 -3.53
N ASP A 53 39.55 -18.66 -4.16
CA ASP A 53 39.66 -18.50 -5.61
C ASP A 53 39.58 -19.85 -6.32
N SER A 54 40.27 -20.87 -5.78
CA SER A 54 40.20 -22.24 -6.30
C SER A 54 38.77 -22.79 -6.24
N ILE A 55 38.03 -22.56 -5.14
CA ILE A 55 36.63 -22.98 -5.00
C ILE A 55 35.74 -22.28 -6.03
N VAL A 56 35.86 -20.97 -6.20
CA VAL A 56 35.07 -20.18 -7.18
C VAL A 56 35.36 -20.65 -8.60
N GLN A 57 36.64 -20.85 -8.94
CA GLN A 57 37.05 -21.29 -10.26
C GLN A 57 36.56 -22.71 -10.58
N CYS A 58 36.62 -23.62 -9.60
CA CYS A 58 36.03 -24.95 -9.72
C CYS A 58 34.52 -24.86 -9.95
N GLY A 59 33.78 -24.08 -9.17
CA GLY A 59 32.34 -23.90 -9.35
C GLY A 59 31.98 -23.35 -10.73
N ARG A 60 32.74 -22.36 -11.21
CA ARG A 60 32.57 -21.79 -12.56
C ARG A 60 32.80 -22.84 -13.65
N ARG A 61 33.91 -23.58 -13.58
CA ARG A 61 34.24 -24.64 -14.53
C ARG A 61 33.15 -25.72 -14.54
N THR A 62 32.68 -26.16 -13.37
CA THR A 62 31.60 -27.15 -13.26
C THR A 62 30.32 -26.68 -13.95
N LEU A 63 29.92 -25.41 -13.74
CA LEU A 63 28.75 -24.84 -14.40
C LEU A 63 28.92 -24.71 -15.91
N GLU A 64 30.06 -24.21 -16.38
CA GLU A 64 30.34 -24.05 -17.82
C GLU A 64 30.36 -25.40 -18.54
N THR A 65 30.97 -26.42 -17.95
CA THR A 65 30.94 -27.80 -18.46
C THR A 65 29.51 -28.35 -18.54
N ALA A 66 28.71 -28.14 -17.49
CA ALA A 66 27.32 -28.58 -17.46
C ALA A 66 26.47 -27.88 -18.54
N ILE A 67 26.67 -26.57 -18.75
CA ILE A 67 26.01 -25.80 -19.81
C ILE A 67 26.39 -26.34 -21.19
N SER A 68 27.69 -26.57 -21.42
CA SER A 68 28.20 -27.11 -22.68
C SER A 68 27.58 -28.48 -22.98
N PHE A 69 27.55 -29.36 -21.97
CA PHE A 69 26.98 -30.70 -22.07
C PHE A 69 25.50 -30.68 -22.46
N VAL A 70 24.68 -29.84 -21.80
CA VAL A 70 23.25 -29.72 -22.12
C VAL A 70 23.01 -29.19 -23.54
N ASN A 71 23.78 -28.18 -23.96
CA ASN A 71 23.61 -27.56 -25.27
C ASN A 71 24.06 -28.47 -26.43
N GLN A 72 25.05 -29.34 -26.20
CA GLN A 72 25.59 -30.23 -27.23
C GLN A 72 24.81 -31.56 -27.35
N HIS A 73 23.96 -31.89 -26.38
CA HIS A 73 23.26 -33.17 -26.38
C HIS A 73 22.23 -33.26 -27.53
N PRO A 74 22.39 -34.21 -28.49
CA PRO A 74 21.63 -34.21 -29.74
C PRO A 74 20.14 -34.52 -29.57
N LEU A 75 19.79 -35.31 -28.54
CA LEU A 75 18.42 -35.80 -28.34
C LEU A 75 17.52 -34.80 -27.62
N TRP A 76 18.07 -33.98 -26.72
CA TRP A 76 17.26 -33.13 -25.85
C TRP A 76 16.74 -31.89 -26.57
N LYS A 77 17.40 -31.45 -27.65
CA LYS A 77 17.10 -30.19 -28.37
C LYS A 77 16.92 -29.02 -27.38
N ALA A 78 17.78 -28.99 -26.37
CA ALA A 78 17.73 -28.10 -25.24
C ALA A 78 18.67 -26.90 -25.46
N ARG A 79 18.31 -25.74 -24.90
CA ARG A 79 19.20 -24.57 -24.89
C ARG A 79 19.20 -23.91 -23.53
N VAL A 80 20.36 -23.73 -22.93
CA VAL A 80 20.50 -22.94 -21.70
C VAL A 80 20.29 -21.46 -22.02
N VAL A 81 19.34 -20.82 -21.34
CA VAL A 81 18.97 -19.40 -21.56
C VAL A 81 19.39 -18.47 -20.42
N TYR A 82 19.62 -19.02 -19.24
CA TYR A 82 20.04 -18.27 -18.08
C TYR A 82 20.85 -19.17 -17.14
N GLY A 83 21.80 -18.59 -16.42
CA GLY A 83 22.54 -19.27 -15.37
C GLY A 83 22.99 -18.26 -14.30
N ASP A 84 22.94 -18.67 -13.04
CA ASP A 84 23.34 -17.86 -11.90
C ASP A 84 24.08 -18.76 -10.91
N THR A 85 25.41 -18.73 -10.98
CA THR A 85 26.40 -19.43 -10.12
C THR A 85 26.25 -20.94 -9.96
N ASP A 86 25.13 -21.41 -9.45
CA ASP A 86 24.80 -22.78 -9.07
C ASP A 86 23.55 -23.31 -9.78
N SER A 87 22.92 -22.49 -10.63
CA SER A 87 21.70 -22.82 -11.35
C SER A 87 21.81 -22.55 -12.84
N MET A 88 21.12 -23.36 -13.65
CA MET A 88 20.97 -23.17 -15.10
C MET A 88 19.51 -23.36 -15.50
N PHE A 89 19.04 -22.54 -16.44
CA PHE A 89 17.67 -22.55 -16.93
C PHE A 89 17.70 -23.07 -18.36
N VAL A 90 17.07 -24.22 -18.56
CA VAL A 90 17.07 -24.93 -19.83
C VAL A 90 15.74 -24.69 -20.53
N LEU A 91 15.79 -24.10 -21.72
CA LEU A 91 14.64 -23.91 -22.60
C LEU A 91 14.43 -25.16 -23.44
N LEU A 92 13.26 -25.78 -23.27
CA LEU A 92 12.77 -26.91 -24.06
C LEU A 92 11.63 -26.41 -24.94
N LYS A 93 11.93 -25.99 -26.18
CA LYS A 93 10.92 -25.42 -27.08
C LYS A 93 9.94 -26.49 -27.55
N GLY A 94 8.64 -26.19 -27.46
CA GLY A 94 7.56 -27.04 -27.98
C GLY A 94 7.33 -28.33 -27.19
N ARG A 95 7.88 -28.46 -25.97
CA ARG A 95 7.71 -29.64 -25.11
C ARG A 95 6.59 -29.44 -24.11
N SER A 96 5.91 -30.53 -23.75
CA SER A 96 4.93 -30.49 -22.67
C SER A 96 5.62 -30.33 -21.31
N ARG A 97 4.86 -29.96 -20.29
CA ARG A 97 5.37 -29.86 -18.91
C ARG A 97 5.85 -31.22 -18.40
N GLU A 98 5.13 -32.28 -18.69
CA GLU A 98 5.46 -33.66 -18.32
C GLU A 98 6.76 -34.12 -18.98
N GLU A 99 6.93 -33.84 -20.28
CA GLU A 99 8.18 -34.08 -20.99
C GLU A 99 9.34 -33.27 -20.38
N ALA A 100 9.10 -32.02 -20.01
CA ALA A 100 10.11 -31.16 -19.39
C ALA A 100 10.57 -31.72 -18.02
N PHE A 101 9.66 -32.29 -17.22
CA PHE A 101 10.03 -32.99 -15.99
C PHE A 101 10.89 -34.22 -16.25
N ARG A 102 10.56 -35.02 -17.27
CA ARG A 102 11.35 -36.21 -17.64
C ARG A 102 12.76 -35.81 -18.09
N ILE A 103 12.86 -34.92 -19.07
CA ILE A 103 14.14 -34.44 -19.63
C ILE A 103 14.96 -33.75 -18.54
N GLY A 104 14.34 -32.95 -17.68
CA GLY A 104 15.02 -32.30 -16.56
C GLY A 104 15.65 -33.27 -15.56
N LYS A 105 14.98 -34.40 -15.28
CA LYS A 105 15.54 -35.48 -14.45
C LYS A 105 16.70 -36.20 -15.14
N GLU A 106 16.57 -36.49 -16.44
CA GLU A 106 17.66 -37.09 -17.24
C GLU A 106 18.91 -36.19 -17.23
N ILE A 107 18.73 -34.88 -17.52
CA ILE A 107 19.81 -33.89 -17.46
C ILE A 107 20.48 -33.89 -16.08
N ALA A 108 19.70 -33.87 -15.01
CA ALA A 108 20.23 -33.87 -13.65
C ALA A 108 21.05 -35.14 -13.33
N SER A 109 20.56 -36.31 -13.74
CA SER A 109 21.25 -37.59 -13.56
C SER A 109 22.53 -37.67 -14.38
N SER A 110 22.50 -37.31 -15.67
CA SER A 110 23.68 -37.33 -16.54
C SER A 110 24.77 -36.37 -16.05
N ILE A 111 24.39 -35.16 -15.63
CA ILE A 111 25.36 -34.18 -15.12
C ILE A 111 25.92 -34.61 -13.75
N THR A 112 25.11 -35.24 -12.90
CA THR A 112 25.60 -35.78 -11.63
C THR A 112 26.63 -36.89 -11.88
N ALA A 113 26.40 -37.77 -12.86
CA ALA A 113 27.29 -38.89 -13.15
C ALA A 113 28.68 -38.46 -13.69
N ILE A 114 28.79 -37.32 -14.37
CA ILE A 114 30.07 -36.81 -14.88
C ILE A 114 30.89 -36.03 -13.84
N ASN A 115 30.31 -35.76 -12.66
CA ASN A 115 30.96 -35.00 -11.60
C ASN A 115 31.40 -35.91 -10.44
N PRO A 116 32.47 -35.56 -9.72
CA PRO A 116 32.93 -36.35 -8.57
C PRO A 116 31.95 -36.27 -7.39
N ASP A 117 31.87 -37.33 -6.60
CA ASP A 117 31.16 -37.30 -5.30
C ASP A 117 31.80 -36.23 -4.39
N PRO A 118 31.02 -35.37 -3.69
CA PRO A 118 29.56 -35.37 -3.48
C PRO A 118 28.78 -34.39 -4.39
N VAL A 119 29.34 -33.96 -5.51
CA VAL A 119 28.72 -32.97 -6.40
C VAL A 119 27.49 -33.58 -7.08
N THR A 120 26.31 -33.05 -6.77
CA THR A 120 25.03 -33.55 -7.29
C THR A 120 24.21 -32.41 -7.89
N LEU A 121 23.77 -32.57 -9.13
CA LEU A 121 22.82 -31.65 -9.75
C LEU A 121 21.41 -32.12 -9.43
N LYS A 122 20.62 -31.26 -8.80
CA LYS A 122 19.24 -31.56 -8.44
C LYS A 122 18.27 -30.83 -9.35
N PHE A 123 17.40 -31.59 -10.01
CA PHE A 123 16.23 -31.02 -10.67
C PHE A 123 15.22 -30.51 -9.61
N GLU A 124 14.87 -29.23 -9.67
CA GLU A 124 13.97 -28.61 -8.67
C GLU A 124 12.56 -28.36 -9.18
N LYS A 125 12.42 -27.72 -10.35
CA LYS A 125 11.11 -27.24 -10.84
C LYS A 125 11.12 -26.91 -12.32
N VAL A 126 9.92 -26.89 -12.91
CA VAL A 126 9.63 -26.35 -14.26
C VAL A 126 8.95 -25.00 -14.13
N TYR A 127 9.34 -24.02 -14.93
CA TYR A 127 8.62 -22.76 -15.08
C TYR A 127 7.74 -22.78 -16.33
N HIS A 128 6.44 -22.51 -16.19
CA HIS A 128 5.52 -22.43 -17.32
C HIS A 128 4.24 -21.65 -16.97
N PRO A 129 4.04 -20.40 -17.43
CA PRO A 129 4.97 -19.51 -18.14
C PRO A 129 5.97 -18.80 -17.21
N CYS A 130 6.94 -18.07 -17.79
CA CYS A 130 7.85 -17.19 -17.06
C CYS A 130 8.34 -15.99 -17.87
N PHE A 131 8.79 -14.95 -17.16
CA PHE A 131 9.55 -13.81 -17.67
C PHE A 131 10.96 -13.82 -17.08
N LEU A 132 11.96 -13.74 -17.96
CA LEU A 132 13.36 -13.51 -17.59
C LEU A 132 13.70 -12.06 -17.96
N LEU A 133 13.92 -11.21 -16.95
CA LEU A 133 14.08 -9.77 -17.15
C LEU A 133 15.56 -9.40 -17.32
N THR A 134 16.30 -9.55 -16.22
CA THR A 134 17.74 -9.30 -16.17
C THR A 134 18.37 -10.25 -15.14
N LYS A 135 19.69 -10.17 -14.96
CA LYS A 135 20.39 -10.98 -13.96
C LYS A 135 19.73 -10.83 -12.59
N LYS A 136 19.42 -11.97 -11.96
CA LYS A 136 18.74 -12.06 -10.64
C LYS A 136 17.33 -11.46 -10.61
N ARG A 137 16.70 -11.25 -11.77
CA ARG A 137 15.34 -10.72 -11.91
C ARG A 137 14.52 -11.56 -12.87
N TYR A 138 13.65 -12.39 -12.32
CA TYR A 138 12.75 -13.25 -13.09
C TYR A 138 11.51 -13.61 -12.29
N VAL A 139 10.46 -14.01 -12.99
CA VAL A 139 9.19 -14.39 -12.39
C VAL A 139 8.53 -15.47 -13.23
N GLY A 140 7.88 -16.44 -12.61
CA GLY A 140 7.19 -17.50 -13.32
C GLY A 140 6.27 -18.31 -12.44
N TYR A 141 5.38 -19.06 -13.09
CA TYR A 141 4.63 -20.13 -12.47
C TYR A 141 5.52 -21.37 -12.38
N SER A 142 5.93 -21.72 -11.17
CA SER A 142 6.77 -22.88 -10.89
C SER A 142 5.94 -24.09 -10.49
N TYR A 143 6.30 -25.23 -11.08
CA TYR A 143 5.77 -26.55 -10.76
C TYR A 143 6.92 -27.42 -10.23
N GLU A 144 6.75 -28.01 -9.06
CA GLU A 144 7.74 -28.89 -8.43
C GLU A 144 7.50 -30.37 -8.76
N SER A 145 6.27 -30.73 -9.14
CA SER A 145 5.92 -32.08 -9.59
C SER A 145 5.00 -32.06 -10.83
N PRO A 146 4.99 -33.14 -11.64
CA PRO A 146 4.07 -33.28 -12.78
C PRO A 146 2.59 -33.28 -12.38
N GLU A 147 2.28 -33.83 -11.21
CA GLU A 147 0.92 -33.98 -10.69
C GLU A 147 0.38 -32.66 -10.09
N GLN A 148 1.23 -31.65 -9.96
CA GLN A 148 0.85 -30.34 -9.42
C GLN A 148 -0.01 -29.57 -10.45
N ASN A 149 -1.28 -29.38 -10.12
CA ASN A 149 -2.21 -28.59 -10.95
C ASN A 149 -2.03 -27.09 -10.74
N GLU A 150 -2.04 -26.63 -9.48
CA GLU A 150 -1.92 -25.20 -9.18
C GLU A 150 -0.45 -24.74 -9.17
N PRO A 151 -0.09 -23.70 -9.92
CA PRO A 151 1.27 -23.18 -9.93
C PRO A 151 1.61 -22.40 -8.66
N ILE A 152 2.90 -22.39 -8.32
CA ILE A 152 3.45 -21.46 -7.32
C ILE A 152 3.96 -20.22 -8.05
N PHE A 153 3.50 -19.04 -7.68
CA PHE A 153 4.02 -17.77 -8.20
C PHE A 153 5.39 -17.49 -7.58
N ASP A 154 6.46 -17.79 -8.32
CA ASP A 154 7.83 -17.57 -7.86
C ASP A 154 8.43 -16.35 -8.55
N ALA A 155 8.78 -15.36 -7.73
CA ALA A 155 9.32 -14.08 -8.15
C ALA A 155 10.68 -13.85 -7.46
N LYS A 156 11.72 -13.58 -8.25
CA LYS A 156 13.08 -13.29 -7.77
C LYS A 156 13.51 -11.90 -8.19
N GLY A 157 13.91 -11.08 -7.22
CA GLY A 157 14.52 -9.76 -7.43
C GLY A 157 13.62 -8.67 -8.03
N ILE A 158 12.37 -8.99 -8.34
CA ILE A 158 11.38 -8.03 -8.87
C ILE A 158 10.61 -7.32 -7.76
N GLU A 159 9.85 -6.31 -8.19
CA GLU A 159 8.76 -5.57 -7.55
C GLU A 159 8.12 -6.20 -6.31
N THR A 160 7.64 -7.42 -6.54
CA THR A 160 6.70 -8.13 -5.68
C THR A 160 7.32 -8.60 -4.36
N VAL A 161 8.62 -8.92 -4.37
CA VAL A 161 9.36 -9.44 -3.19
C VAL A 161 10.25 -8.38 -2.54
N ARG A 162 10.37 -7.22 -3.19
CA ARG A 162 11.20 -6.11 -2.74
C ARG A 162 10.46 -5.29 -1.68
N ARG A 163 11.19 -4.87 -0.66
CA ARG A 163 10.66 -4.12 0.51
C ARG A 163 10.99 -2.63 0.47
N ASP A 164 11.56 -2.13 -0.63
CA ASP A 164 11.93 -0.73 -0.80
C ASP A 164 10.90 0.10 -1.59
N THR A 165 9.89 -0.56 -2.16
CA THR A 165 8.74 0.04 -2.84
C THR A 165 7.48 0.01 -1.98
N CYS A 166 6.45 0.78 -2.35
CA CYS A 166 5.16 0.73 -1.65
C CYS A 166 4.37 -0.54 -2.02
N PRO A 167 3.51 -1.06 -1.13
CA PRO A 167 2.72 -2.28 -1.38
C PRO A 167 1.84 -2.23 -2.64
N ALA A 168 1.37 -1.04 -3.06
CA ALA A 168 0.58 -0.87 -4.28
C ALA A 168 1.34 -1.37 -5.51
N VAL A 169 2.64 -1.09 -5.62
CA VAL A 169 3.48 -1.54 -6.74
C VAL A 169 3.52 -3.07 -6.79
N ALA A 170 3.81 -3.71 -5.64
CA ALA A 170 3.89 -5.17 -5.54
C ALA A 170 2.56 -5.83 -5.91
N LYS A 171 1.44 -5.36 -5.35
CA LYS A 171 0.10 -5.91 -5.60
C LYS A 171 -0.35 -5.75 -7.05
N ILE A 172 -0.14 -4.57 -7.64
CA ILE A 172 -0.53 -4.28 -9.03
C ILE A 172 0.33 -5.09 -9.98
N LEU A 173 1.64 -5.15 -9.76
CA LEU A 173 2.56 -5.92 -10.59
C LEU A 173 2.24 -7.42 -10.54
N GLU A 174 2.10 -7.99 -9.33
CA GLU A 174 1.76 -9.40 -9.17
C GLU A 174 0.44 -9.73 -9.89
N ARG A 175 -0.62 -8.95 -9.66
CA ARG A 175 -1.91 -9.20 -10.30
C ARG A 175 -1.84 -9.08 -11.82
N SER A 176 -1.08 -8.11 -12.33
CA SER A 176 -0.90 -7.93 -13.79
C SER A 176 -0.17 -9.12 -14.42
N ILE A 177 0.88 -9.64 -13.76
CA ILE A 177 1.60 -10.82 -14.24
C ILE A 177 0.71 -12.06 -14.19
N ARG A 178 -0.08 -12.24 -13.11
CA ARG A 178 -1.03 -13.36 -13.00
C ARG A 178 -2.08 -13.33 -14.11
N ILE A 179 -2.68 -12.17 -14.37
CA ILE A 179 -3.60 -11.96 -15.50
C ILE A 179 -2.93 -12.38 -16.81
N MET A 180 -1.70 -11.93 -17.05
CA MET A 180 -0.97 -12.29 -18.27
C MET A 180 -0.67 -13.79 -18.36
N PHE A 181 -0.34 -14.45 -17.25
CA PHE A 181 -0.04 -15.88 -17.23
C PHE A 181 -1.29 -16.76 -17.39
N GLU A 182 -2.43 -16.33 -16.83
CA GLU A 182 -3.69 -17.07 -16.84
C GLU A 182 -4.46 -16.86 -18.15
N GLU A 183 -4.53 -15.61 -18.64
CA GLU A 183 -5.40 -15.24 -19.76
C GLU A 183 -4.63 -15.06 -21.07
N GLN A 184 -3.30 -14.92 -21.01
CA GLN A 184 -2.43 -14.69 -22.17
C GLN A 184 -2.83 -13.51 -23.05
N ASP A 185 -3.50 -12.51 -22.47
CA ASP A 185 -4.09 -11.38 -23.17
C ASP A 185 -3.66 -10.03 -22.57
N LEU A 186 -2.91 -9.25 -23.35
CA LEU A 186 -2.46 -7.92 -22.98
C LEU A 186 -3.60 -6.90 -22.83
N THR A 187 -4.72 -7.09 -23.54
CA THR A 187 -5.86 -6.17 -23.46
C THR A 187 -6.53 -6.24 -22.09
N LYS A 188 -6.61 -7.43 -21.50
CA LYS A 188 -7.13 -7.62 -20.14
C LYS A 188 -6.21 -7.01 -19.10
N VAL A 189 -4.89 -7.13 -19.26
CA VAL A 189 -3.90 -6.41 -18.42
C VAL A 189 -4.09 -4.90 -18.52
N ARG A 190 -4.20 -4.34 -19.74
CA ARG A 190 -4.47 -2.91 -19.95
C ARG A 190 -5.74 -2.46 -19.24
N SER A 191 -6.85 -3.20 -19.42
CA SER A 191 -8.12 -2.89 -18.76
C SER A 191 -8.00 -2.87 -17.22
N PHE A 192 -7.22 -3.80 -16.66
CA PHE A 192 -6.95 -3.85 -15.22
C PHE A 192 -6.15 -2.64 -14.75
N LEU A 193 -5.11 -2.27 -15.48
CA LEU A 193 -4.25 -1.11 -15.16
C LEU A 193 -5.04 0.20 -15.25
N GLU A 194 -5.83 0.41 -16.30
CA GLU A 194 -6.68 1.60 -16.45
C GLU A 194 -7.67 1.72 -15.29
N ARG A 195 -8.28 0.61 -14.85
CA ARG A 195 -9.12 0.59 -13.63
C ARG A 195 -8.32 0.96 -12.38
N GLN A 196 -7.11 0.43 -12.20
CA GLN A 196 -6.29 0.78 -11.04
C GLN A 196 -5.86 2.25 -11.05
N TRP A 197 -5.38 2.76 -12.19
CA TRP A 197 -5.01 4.16 -12.34
C TRP A 197 -6.21 5.08 -12.09
N THR A 198 -7.40 4.73 -12.59
CA THR A 198 -8.64 5.47 -12.33
C THR A 198 -8.94 5.53 -10.83
N ARG A 199 -8.83 4.41 -10.12
CA ARG A 199 -9.04 4.37 -8.65
C ARG A 199 -8.04 5.25 -7.93
N ILE A 200 -6.76 5.18 -8.28
CA ILE A 200 -5.69 5.98 -7.69
C ILE A 200 -5.97 7.46 -7.94
N LEU A 201 -6.21 7.88 -9.19
CA LEU A 201 -6.50 9.26 -9.57
C LEU A 201 -7.75 9.80 -8.89
N SER A 202 -8.76 8.97 -8.64
CA SER A 202 -9.99 9.34 -7.92
C SER A 202 -9.85 9.33 -6.39
N GLY A 203 -8.70 8.94 -5.84
CA GLY A 203 -8.49 8.82 -4.39
C GLY A 203 -9.23 7.63 -3.74
N LYS A 204 -9.76 6.69 -4.52
CA LYS A 204 -10.53 5.50 -4.05
C LYS A 204 -9.60 4.33 -3.73
N VAL A 205 -8.58 4.59 -2.93
CA VAL A 205 -7.53 3.63 -2.55
C VAL A 205 -7.17 3.74 -1.08
N SER A 206 -6.70 2.65 -0.49
CA SER A 206 -6.21 2.66 0.89
C SER A 206 -4.81 3.27 0.94
N ILE A 207 -4.62 4.31 1.76
CA ILE A 207 -3.33 4.98 1.95
C ILE A 207 -2.25 4.01 2.44
N ARG A 208 -2.64 2.94 3.16
CA ARG A 208 -1.75 1.87 3.62
C ARG A 208 -0.86 1.33 2.50
N ASP A 209 -1.41 1.18 1.30
CA ASP A 209 -0.70 0.60 0.16
C ASP A 209 0.30 1.57 -0.49
N PHE A 210 0.30 2.84 -0.08
CA PHE A 210 1.17 3.90 -0.61
C PHE A 210 2.26 4.33 0.38
N ILE A 211 2.31 3.71 1.56
CA ILE A 211 3.36 3.95 2.56
C ILE A 211 4.62 3.20 2.14
N PHE A 212 5.73 3.93 2.04
CA PHE A 212 7.06 3.34 1.97
C PHE A 212 7.59 3.09 3.38
N ALA A 213 8.46 2.09 3.53
CA ALA A 213 9.19 1.87 4.77
C ALA A 213 10.66 1.53 4.45
N LYS A 214 11.59 2.45 4.73
CA LYS A 214 13.01 2.29 4.41
C LYS A 214 13.87 2.38 5.67
N GLU A 215 14.95 1.61 5.67
CA GLU A 215 15.92 1.57 6.76
C GLU A 215 16.66 2.90 6.86
N VAL A 216 16.73 3.45 8.06
CA VAL A 216 17.43 4.70 8.37
C VAL A 216 18.71 4.38 9.13
N ARG A 217 19.83 4.94 8.69
CA ARG A 217 21.16 4.81 9.30
C ARG A 217 21.76 6.18 9.57
N LEU A 218 21.14 6.94 10.47
CA LEU A 218 21.65 8.26 10.88
C LEU A 218 23.12 8.14 11.33
N GLY A 219 23.92 9.17 11.05
CA GLY A 219 25.37 9.18 11.30
C GLY A 219 26.24 8.47 10.25
N THR A 220 25.68 7.62 9.39
CA THR A 220 26.45 6.94 8.31
C THR A 220 26.36 7.62 6.95
N TYR A 221 25.41 8.54 6.78
CA TYR A 221 25.23 9.25 5.51
C TYR A 221 26.39 10.22 5.27
N SER A 222 26.89 10.25 4.04
CA SER A 222 27.99 11.13 3.67
C SER A 222 27.60 12.60 3.87
N ALA A 223 28.43 13.36 4.59
CA ALA A 223 28.29 14.81 4.71
C ALA A 223 28.36 15.55 3.36
N ARG A 224 28.88 14.89 2.31
CA ARG A 224 28.92 15.42 0.94
C ARG A 224 27.61 15.25 0.18
N ALA A 225 26.69 14.41 0.67
CA ALA A 225 25.39 14.25 0.06
C ALA A 225 24.54 15.50 0.34
N SER A 226 24.12 16.20 -0.71
CA SER A 226 23.31 17.42 -0.60
C SER A 226 21.93 17.20 0.02
N THR A 227 21.43 15.96 0.00
CA THR A 227 20.12 15.62 0.54
C THR A 227 20.12 14.26 1.23
N LEU A 228 19.48 14.21 2.40
CA LEU A 228 19.19 12.96 3.10
C LEU A 228 18.15 12.12 2.35
N PRO A 229 18.18 10.77 2.49
CA PRO A 229 17.11 9.92 1.99
C PRO A 229 15.73 10.30 2.58
N PRO A 230 14.60 10.10 1.87
CA PRO A 230 13.26 10.47 2.33
C PRO A 230 12.90 10.01 3.75
N ALA A 231 13.21 8.75 4.08
CA ALA A 231 12.94 8.19 5.41
C ALA A 231 13.78 8.86 6.51
N ALA A 232 15.02 9.25 6.20
CA ALA A 232 15.87 9.98 7.14
C ALA A 232 15.37 11.42 7.35
N ILE A 233 14.82 12.07 6.31
CA ILE A 233 14.18 13.39 6.45
C ILE A 233 13.00 13.32 7.43
N VAL A 234 12.12 12.31 7.28
CA VAL A 234 10.98 12.13 8.20
C VAL A 234 11.46 11.87 9.62
N ALA A 235 12.49 11.04 9.79
CA ALA A 235 13.08 10.79 11.10
C ALA A 235 13.66 12.07 11.73
N THR A 236 14.44 12.85 10.98
CA THR A 236 15.00 14.12 11.47
C THR A 236 13.89 15.12 11.83
N LYS A 237 12.82 15.22 11.02
CA LYS A 237 11.65 16.04 11.37
C LYS A 237 10.98 15.58 12.66
N ALA A 238 10.85 14.27 12.87
CA ALA A 238 10.30 13.71 14.12
C ALA A 238 11.20 14.04 15.32
N MET A 239 12.52 13.94 15.17
CA MET A 239 13.50 14.29 16.21
C MET A 239 13.49 15.78 16.58
N LEU A 240 13.19 16.67 15.62
CA LEU A 240 13.02 18.09 15.89
C LEU A 240 11.78 18.37 16.76
N SER A 241 10.70 17.62 16.54
CA SER A 241 9.49 17.72 17.35
C SER A 241 9.62 17.04 18.71
N ASP A 242 10.26 15.88 18.76
CA ASP A 242 10.56 15.12 19.97
C ASP A 242 11.97 14.51 19.85
N PRO A 243 12.97 15.01 20.60
CA PRO A 243 14.32 14.46 20.59
C PRO A 243 14.40 12.96 20.91
N ARG A 244 13.39 12.38 21.59
CA ARG A 244 13.33 10.95 21.90
C ARG A 244 12.81 10.09 20.75
N ALA A 245 12.33 10.70 19.67
CA ALA A 245 11.88 10.01 18.46
C ALA A 245 13.03 9.58 17.53
N GLU A 246 14.26 9.53 18.02
CA GLU A 246 15.41 9.06 17.25
C GLU A 246 15.24 7.58 16.85
N PRO A 247 15.30 7.25 15.55
CA PRO A 247 15.19 5.87 15.09
C PRO A 247 16.44 5.07 15.45
N ARG A 248 16.27 3.79 15.77
CA ARG A 248 17.39 2.86 15.96
C ARG A 248 18.13 2.63 14.65
N TYR A 249 19.37 2.16 14.75
CA TYR A 249 20.17 1.82 13.58
C TYR A 249 19.46 0.78 12.69
N ALA A 250 19.31 1.12 11.40
CA ALA A 250 18.58 0.34 10.41
C ALA A 250 17.09 0.10 10.73
N GLU A 251 16.49 0.94 11.58
CA GLU A 251 15.04 0.95 11.79
C GLU A 251 14.33 1.42 10.51
N ARG A 252 13.19 0.79 10.21
CA ARG A 252 12.39 1.11 9.02
C ARG A 252 11.40 2.23 9.34
N VAL A 253 11.72 3.42 8.89
CA VAL A 253 10.87 4.60 9.09
C VAL A 253 9.86 4.71 7.93
N PRO A 254 8.55 4.81 8.23
CA PRO A 254 7.52 4.93 7.21
C PRO A 254 7.39 6.37 6.69
N TYR A 255 7.09 6.53 5.40
CA TYR A 255 6.84 7.84 4.80
C TYR A 255 5.89 7.76 3.59
N VAL A 256 5.29 8.89 3.25
CA VAL A 256 4.43 9.06 2.06
C VAL A 256 4.87 10.28 1.25
N VAL A 257 4.54 10.27 -0.04
CA VAL A 257 4.83 11.39 -0.96
C VAL A 257 3.53 12.12 -1.29
N ILE A 258 3.50 13.42 -1.02
CA ILE A 258 2.34 14.29 -1.19
C ILE A 258 2.51 15.25 -2.36
N HIS A 259 1.43 15.91 -2.76
CA HIS A 259 1.51 17.01 -3.71
C HIS A 259 2.32 18.16 -3.10
N GLY A 260 3.28 18.66 -3.88
CA GLY A 260 4.02 19.88 -3.59
C GLY A 260 3.67 20.98 -4.59
N GLU A 261 4.31 22.12 -4.43
CA GLU A 261 4.26 23.21 -5.39
C GLU A 261 4.85 22.79 -6.75
N PRO A 262 4.46 23.44 -7.86
CA PRO A 262 5.07 23.19 -9.16
C PRO A 262 6.60 23.35 -9.08
N GLY A 263 7.34 22.31 -9.47
CA GLY A 263 8.81 22.30 -9.38
C GLY A 263 9.39 21.89 -8.02
N ALA A 264 8.55 21.58 -7.03
CA ALA A 264 9.01 21.08 -5.72
C ALA A 264 9.84 19.80 -5.86
N ARG A 265 10.91 19.70 -5.07
CA ARG A 265 11.77 18.52 -5.06
C ARG A 265 11.10 17.41 -4.28
N LEU A 266 11.47 16.16 -4.57
CA LEU A 266 10.93 14.99 -3.86
C LEU A 266 11.09 15.11 -2.33
N VAL A 267 12.23 15.63 -1.87
CA VAL A 267 12.55 15.80 -0.45
C VAL A 267 11.57 16.73 0.28
N ASP A 268 11.02 17.72 -0.42
CA ASP A 268 10.09 18.70 0.13
C ASP A 268 8.66 18.13 0.20
N MET A 269 8.38 17.10 -0.62
CA MET A 269 7.07 16.43 -0.73
C MET A 269 6.92 15.20 0.19
N VAL A 270 7.86 14.96 1.10
CA VAL A 270 7.88 13.76 1.95
C VAL A 270 7.44 14.12 3.37
N ILE A 271 6.45 13.38 3.89
CA ILE A 271 5.87 13.57 5.22
C ILE A 271 5.67 12.24 5.96
N ASN A 272 5.41 12.34 7.28
CA ASN A 272 5.01 11.21 8.09
C ASN A 272 3.57 10.76 7.70
N PRO A 273 3.27 9.45 7.59
CA PRO A 273 1.91 9.00 7.30
C PRO A 273 0.87 9.50 8.31
N TYR A 274 1.25 9.76 9.57
CA TYR A 274 0.36 10.32 10.58
C TYR A 274 -0.15 11.70 10.18
N ASP A 275 0.73 12.58 9.68
CA ASP A 275 0.38 13.93 9.23
C ASP A 275 -0.63 13.91 8.07
N LEU A 276 -0.58 12.90 7.20
CA LEU A 276 -1.53 12.72 6.10
C LEU A 276 -2.91 12.24 6.60
N LEU A 277 -2.91 11.39 7.64
CA LEU A 277 -4.09 10.72 8.18
C LEU A 277 -4.83 11.54 9.23
N GLU A 278 -4.25 12.64 9.69
CA GLU A 278 -4.90 13.57 10.60
C GLU A 278 -6.22 14.12 10.00
N VAL A 279 -7.21 14.33 10.87
CA VAL A 279 -8.51 14.85 10.48
C VAL A 279 -8.36 16.34 10.19
N GLY A 280 -8.74 16.77 8.98
CA GLY A 280 -8.49 18.15 8.53
C GLY A 280 -7.10 18.36 7.94
N SER A 281 -6.27 17.31 7.81
CA SER A 281 -4.98 17.40 7.14
C SER A 281 -5.15 17.97 5.73
N PRO A 282 -4.33 18.96 5.35
CA PRO A 282 -4.42 19.56 4.02
C PRO A 282 -3.75 18.73 2.95
N TYR A 283 -2.91 17.77 3.38
CA TYR A 283 -2.07 17.01 2.50
C TYR A 283 -2.89 16.01 1.69
N ARG A 284 -2.45 15.84 0.44
CA ARG A 284 -3.00 14.84 -0.48
C ARG A 284 -1.86 14.03 -1.06
N LEU A 285 -2.12 12.75 -1.25
CA LEU A 285 -1.18 11.83 -1.87
C LEU A 285 -0.85 12.30 -3.29
N ASN A 286 0.41 12.20 -3.71
CA ASN A 286 0.81 12.54 -5.08
C ASN A 286 0.53 11.38 -6.04
N GLU A 287 -0.69 11.27 -6.54
CA GLU A 287 -1.12 10.14 -7.37
C GLU A 287 -0.26 9.97 -8.63
N LEU A 288 0.11 11.09 -9.27
CA LEU A 288 0.93 11.08 -10.48
C LEU A 288 2.34 10.58 -10.19
N TYR A 289 2.95 10.97 -9.07
CA TYR A 289 4.24 10.44 -8.65
C TYR A 289 4.18 8.91 -8.49
N TYR A 290 3.18 8.37 -7.80
CA TYR A 290 3.08 6.92 -7.62
C TYR A 290 2.83 6.18 -8.94
N ILE A 291 1.98 6.71 -9.82
CA ILE A 291 1.71 6.07 -11.11
C ILE A 291 2.98 6.12 -11.99
N VAL A 292 3.51 7.32 -12.24
CA VAL A 292 4.55 7.55 -13.25
C VAL A 292 5.94 7.14 -12.76
N LYS A 293 6.25 7.35 -11.47
CA LYS A 293 7.61 7.10 -10.94
C LYS A 293 7.75 5.76 -10.23
N GLN A 294 6.67 5.10 -9.83
CA GLN A 294 6.72 3.84 -9.08
C GLN A 294 6.07 2.68 -9.83
N ILE A 295 4.80 2.82 -10.21
CA ILE A 295 4.00 1.72 -10.79
C ILE A 295 4.42 1.43 -12.23
N ILE A 296 4.39 2.44 -13.11
CA ILE A 296 4.72 2.27 -14.54
C ILE A 296 6.13 1.69 -14.74
N PRO A 297 7.21 2.20 -14.10
CA PRO A 297 8.55 1.65 -14.31
C PRO A 297 8.72 0.19 -13.85
N ALA A 298 7.93 -0.26 -12.87
CA ALA A 298 7.97 -1.65 -12.41
C ALA A 298 7.28 -2.59 -13.41
N LEU A 299 6.12 -2.18 -13.94
CA LEU A 299 5.36 -2.94 -14.92
C LEU A 299 6.02 -2.90 -16.31
N GLN A 300 6.52 -1.73 -16.73
CA GLN A 300 7.16 -1.53 -18.03
C GLN A 300 8.30 -2.53 -18.23
N ARG A 301 9.15 -2.75 -17.22
CA ARG A 301 10.24 -3.74 -17.30
C ARG A 301 9.77 -5.15 -17.66
N VAL A 302 8.55 -5.53 -17.27
CA VAL A 302 7.97 -6.85 -17.61
C VAL A 302 7.29 -6.81 -18.96
N PHE A 303 6.38 -5.86 -19.17
CA PHE A 303 5.50 -5.85 -20.33
C PHE A 303 6.15 -5.27 -21.60
N GLU A 304 7.28 -4.58 -21.47
CA GLU A 304 8.13 -4.19 -22.60
C GLU A 304 8.66 -5.41 -23.36
N LEU A 305 8.89 -6.54 -22.68
CA LEU A 305 9.24 -7.82 -23.34
C LEU A 305 8.15 -8.33 -24.27
N LEU A 306 6.91 -7.84 -24.10
CA LEU A 306 5.75 -8.14 -24.93
C LEU A 306 5.38 -6.98 -25.86
N GLY A 307 6.22 -5.94 -25.96
CA GLY A 307 5.99 -4.78 -26.82
C GLY A 307 4.96 -3.77 -26.31
N ALA A 308 4.60 -3.81 -25.01
CA ALA A 308 3.66 -2.85 -24.44
C ALA A 308 4.35 -1.54 -24.01
N ASP A 309 3.70 -0.40 -24.29
CA ASP A 309 4.09 0.92 -23.76
C ASP A 309 3.04 1.42 -22.78
N LEU A 310 3.37 1.34 -21.49
CA LEU A 310 2.46 1.71 -20.42
C LEU A 310 2.36 3.23 -20.24
N ASN A 311 3.37 4.00 -20.64
CA ASN A 311 3.26 5.46 -20.63
C ASN A 311 2.23 5.91 -21.66
N LYS A 312 2.26 5.30 -22.85
CA LYS A 312 1.24 5.53 -23.88
C LYS A 312 -0.16 5.17 -23.38
N TRP A 313 -0.34 3.99 -22.78
CA TRP A 313 -1.64 3.61 -22.20
C TRP A 313 -2.13 4.59 -21.13
N PHE A 314 -1.24 5.07 -20.26
CA PHE A 314 -1.59 6.04 -19.23
C PHE A 314 -1.90 7.45 -19.80
N ASN A 315 -1.32 7.82 -20.94
CA ASN A 315 -1.62 9.11 -21.58
C ASN A 315 -2.91 9.07 -22.39
N GLU A 316 -3.25 7.93 -23.00
CA GLU A 316 -4.49 7.72 -23.74
C GLU A 316 -5.71 7.54 -22.85
N MET A 317 -5.53 7.14 -21.58
CA MET A 317 -6.66 6.87 -20.71
C MET A 317 -7.51 8.13 -20.45
N PRO A 318 -8.84 8.01 -20.39
CA PRO A 318 -9.70 9.10 -19.92
C PRO A 318 -9.30 9.51 -18.50
N ARG A 319 -9.03 10.81 -18.29
CA ARG A 319 -8.75 11.31 -16.94
C ARG A 319 -10.07 11.37 -16.17
N PRO A 320 -10.22 10.62 -15.05
CA PRO A 320 -11.46 10.65 -14.31
C PRO A 320 -11.67 12.04 -13.71
N ILE A 321 -12.89 12.56 -13.83
CA ILE A 321 -13.33 13.73 -13.07
C ILE A 321 -13.32 13.32 -11.60
N ARG A 322 -12.50 14.01 -10.79
CA ARG A 322 -12.44 13.73 -9.35
C ARG A 322 -13.78 14.07 -8.71
N PRO A 323 -14.42 13.14 -7.96
CA PRO A 323 -15.52 13.50 -7.08
C PRO A 323 -15.00 14.52 -6.06
N SER A 324 -15.55 15.72 -6.12
CA SER A 324 -15.08 16.92 -5.43
C SER A 324 -15.34 16.93 -3.91
N LEU A 325 -15.84 15.83 -3.34
CA LEU A 325 -16.01 15.67 -1.88
C LEU A 325 -14.71 15.99 -1.12
N ALA A 326 -13.56 15.66 -1.69
CA ALA A 326 -12.26 15.95 -1.08
C ALA A 326 -11.81 17.42 -1.20
N LYS A 327 -12.51 18.27 -1.96
CA LYS A 327 -12.13 19.66 -2.26
C LYS A 327 -12.78 20.69 -1.32
N ARG A 328 -13.79 20.31 -0.53
CA ARG A 328 -14.21 21.08 0.64
C ARG A 328 -13.26 20.80 1.81
N GLN A 329 -12.04 21.31 1.71
CA GLN A 329 -11.29 21.60 2.94
C GLN A 329 -11.93 22.86 3.50
N SER A 330 -12.37 22.80 4.75
CA SER A 330 -13.12 23.82 5.44
C SER A 330 -12.45 25.18 5.28
N ALA A 331 -13.06 26.07 4.51
CA ALA A 331 -12.76 27.49 4.58
C ALA A 331 -13.48 28.05 5.82
N SER A 332 -13.05 27.63 7.01
CA SER A 332 -13.53 28.19 8.26
C SER A 332 -12.36 28.35 9.21
N GLY A 333 -12.05 29.62 9.51
CA GLY A 333 -11.16 29.97 10.60
C GLY A 333 -11.65 29.35 11.91
N HIS A 334 -10.71 29.04 12.79
CA HIS A 334 -10.99 28.58 14.14
C HIS A 334 -12.07 29.43 14.81
N GLY A 335 -13.22 28.83 15.10
CA GLY A 335 -14.13 29.32 16.13
C GLY A 335 -13.70 28.73 17.48
N SER A 336 -13.26 29.56 18.42
CA SER A 336 -13.04 29.14 19.81
C SER A 336 -14.33 29.25 20.60
N PHE A 337 -14.61 28.27 21.45
CA PHE A 337 -15.65 28.36 22.48
C PHE A 337 -15.21 29.34 23.58
N SER A 338 -16.00 30.39 23.83
CA SER A 338 -15.91 31.16 25.06
C SER A 338 -16.72 30.49 26.17
N ARG A 339 -16.28 30.70 27.40
CA ARG A 339 -16.74 30.01 28.63
C ARG A 339 -18.20 30.25 29.02
N ASP A 340 -18.91 31.12 28.28
CA ASP A 340 -20.28 31.57 28.59
C ASP A 340 -21.33 31.13 27.54
N GLY A 341 -21.02 30.14 26.70
CA GLY A 341 -22.03 29.40 25.94
C GLY A 341 -22.77 30.14 24.81
N SER A 342 -22.36 31.35 24.42
CA SER A 342 -22.92 32.07 23.27
C SER A 342 -22.06 31.92 22.00
N PHE A 343 -22.71 31.58 20.87
CA PHE A 343 -22.09 31.50 19.56
C PHE A 343 -21.99 32.90 18.94
N ILE A 344 -20.82 33.53 19.01
CA ILE A 344 -20.57 34.81 18.31
C ILE A 344 -20.00 34.51 16.91
N ARG A 345 -20.81 34.77 15.89
CA ARG A 345 -20.38 34.83 14.49
C ARG A 345 -19.48 36.08 14.36
N PHE A 346 -18.15 35.91 14.38
CA PHE A 346 -17.26 36.99 13.97
C PHE A 346 -17.47 37.22 12.47
N GLY A 347 -18.32 38.20 12.17
CA GLY A 347 -18.47 38.73 10.82
C GLY A 347 -17.13 39.17 10.27
N LEU A 348 -16.98 38.99 8.96
CA LEU A 348 -15.90 39.50 8.11
C LEU A 348 -15.49 40.92 8.55
N ASN A 349 -14.50 41.03 9.43
CA ASN A 349 -13.84 42.29 9.68
C ASN A 349 -12.39 42.19 9.23
N LYS A 350 -12.11 42.97 8.17
CA LYS A 350 -10.82 43.14 7.52
C LYS A 350 -9.73 43.41 8.56
N LYS A 351 -8.89 42.42 8.80
CA LYS A 351 -7.43 42.55 9.06
C LYS A 351 -6.84 41.16 9.06
N ALA A 352 -6.53 40.68 7.86
CA ALA A 352 -5.72 39.49 7.66
C ALA A 352 -4.35 39.71 8.33
N SER A 353 -3.98 38.83 9.26
CA SER A 353 -2.58 38.69 9.65
C SER A 353 -1.83 38.04 8.49
N THR A 354 -0.68 38.63 8.18
CA THR A 354 0.09 38.44 6.96
C THR A 354 0.88 37.13 6.98
N LYS A 355 0.19 35.97 6.93
CA LYS A 355 0.80 34.67 6.58
C LYS A 355 -0.13 33.85 5.69
N GLY A 356 0.03 34.04 4.38
CA GLY A 356 -0.33 33.16 3.27
C GLY A 356 -1.54 32.24 3.44
N GLY A 357 -2.74 32.76 3.16
CA GLY A 357 -3.88 31.90 2.82
C GLY A 357 -3.57 31.14 1.53
N ARG A 358 -3.98 29.87 1.45
CA ARG A 358 -3.77 29.05 0.25
C ARG A 358 -4.67 29.54 -0.90
N ILE A 359 -4.24 29.36 -2.14
CA ILE A 359 -5.00 29.83 -3.32
C ILE A 359 -6.43 29.26 -3.36
N ASP A 360 -6.63 28.02 -2.88
CA ASP A 360 -7.96 27.39 -2.73
C ASP A 360 -8.94 28.22 -1.89
N THR A 361 -8.46 28.96 -0.88
CA THR A 361 -9.30 29.87 -0.07
C THR A 361 -9.80 31.09 -0.85
N PHE A 362 -9.20 31.40 -2.01
CA PHE A 362 -9.62 32.49 -2.89
C PHE A 362 -10.51 32.01 -4.04
N TYR A 363 -10.67 30.70 -4.25
CA TYR A 363 -11.62 30.18 -5.23
C TYR A 363 -13.03 30.21 -4.67
N MET A 364 -13.91 31.01 -5.29
CA MET A 364 -15.33 31.08 -4.93
C MET A 364 -16.18 29.96 -5.52
N SER A 365 -15.61 29.05 -6.31
CA SER A 365 -16.36 27.95 -6.93
C SER A 365 -16.34 26.68 -6.07
N SER A 366 -17.52 26.23 -5.65
CA SER A 366 -17.72 24.96 -4.93
C SER A 366 -18.36 23.92 -5.87
N HIS A 367 -18.60 22.70 -5.40
CA HIS A 367 -19.35 21.70 -6.15
C HIS A 367 -20.59 21.27 -5.35
N CYS A 368 -21.68 20.95 -6.06
CA CYS A 368 -22.90 20.44 -5.46
C CYS A 368 -22.67 19.07 -4.84
N LEU A 369 -23.08 18.91 -3.58
CA LEU A 369 -22.94 17.65 -2.85
C LEU A 369 -23.77 16.50 -3.46
N VAL A 370 -24.84 16.82 -4.19
CA VAL A 370 -25.78 15.84 -4.78
C VAL A 370 -25.35 15.45 -6.19
N CYS A 371 -25.27 16.40 -7.13
CA CYS A 371 -24.97 16.13 -8.55
C CYS A 371 -23.50 16.33 -8.95
N GLY A 372 -22.69 17.03 -8.14
CA GLY A 372 -21.29 17.33 -8.46
C GLY A 372 -21.06 18.54 -9.38
N ASP A 373 -22.11 19.21 -9.85
CA ASP A 373 -22.01 20.41 -10.69
C ASP A 373 -21.30 21.54 -9.96
N ILE A 374 -20.63 22.41 -10.72
CA ILE A 374 -19.92 23.57 -10.18
C ILE A 374 -20.96 24.60 -9.73
N ILE A 375 -20.80 25.10 -8.50
CA ILE A 375 -21.59 26.18 -7.91
C ILE A 375 -20.67 27.39 -7.72
N GLN A 376 -21.19 28.59 -7.92
CA GLN A 376 -20.48 29.82 -7.56
C GLN A 376 -20.95 30.32 -6.19
N GLY A 377 -20.02 30.71 -5.34
CA GLY A 377 -20.25 31.12 -3.96
C GLY A 377 -20.03 30.01 -2.93
N SER A 378 -20.44 30.30 -1.69
CA SER A 378 -20.37 29.38 -0.55
C SER A 378 -21.50 28.36 -0.50
N ASP A 379 -22.33 28.29 -1.54
CA ASP A 379 -23.53 27.45 -1.55
C ASP A 379 -23.20 25.96 -1.61
N THR A 380 -23.98 25.18 -0.86
CA THR A 380 -23.77 23.74 -0.66
C THR A 380 -24.37 22.92 -1.81
N PHE A 381 -25.42 23.42 -2.46
CA PHE A 381 -26.21 22.75 -3.49
C PHE A 381 -26.46 23.66 -4.69
N CYS A 382 -26.59 23.08 -5.89
CA CYS A 382 -26.91 23.87 -7.09
C CYS A 382 -28.42 24.18 -7.13
N ASN A 383 -28.78 25.24 -7.87
CA ASN A 383 -30.17 25.66 -8.04
C ASN A 383 -31.07 24.56 -8.61
N ASN A 384 -30.54 23.66 -9.43
CA ASN A 384 -31.31 22.54 -9.98
C ASN A 384 -31.63 21.47 -8.93
N CYS A 385 -30.69 21.16 -8.04
CA CYS A 385 -30.97 20.24 -6.93
C CYS A 385 -31.92 20.87 -5.91
N LEU A 386 -31.76 22.17 -5.61
CA LEU A 386 -32.63 22.87 -4.66
C LEU A 386 -34.10 22.95 -5.08
N LYS A 387 -34.41 22.85 -6.39
CA LYS A 387 -35.81 22.73 -6.88
C LYS A 387 -36.55 21.55 -6.27
N ASN A 388 -35.84 20.49 -5.87
CA ASN A 388 -36.43 19.33 -5.21
C ASN A 388 -35.80 19.13 -3.82
N GLU A 389 -36.19 20.01 -2.90
CA GLU A 389 -35.70 20.04 -1.52
C GLU A 389 -35.88 18.70 -0.78
N ALA A 390 -36.98 17.98 -1.02
CA ALA A 390 -37.23 16.66 -0.44
C ALA A 390 -36.19 15.60 -0.89
N VAL A 391 -35.81 15.61 -2.17
CA VAL A 391 -34.77 14.72 -2.71
C VAL A 391 -33.39 15.10 -2.15
N VAL A 392 -33.07 16.39 -2.04
CA VAL A 392 -31.80 16.83 -1.44
C VAL A 392 -31.70 16.39 0.01
N ALA A 393 -32.75 16.63 0.79
CA ALA A 393 -32.78 16.25 2.20
C ALA A 393 -32.64 14.74 2.40
N SER A 394 -33.39 13.92 1.65
CA SER A 394 -33.30 12.46 1.73
C SER A 394 -31.93 11.92 1.30
N VAL A 395 -31.32 12.47 0.23
CA VAL A 395 -29.99 12.06 -0.23
C VAL A 395 -28.92 12.41 0.80
N VAL A 396 -28.96 13.62 1.35
CA VAL A 396 -27.97 14.10 2.32
C VAL A 396 -28.12 13.32 3.64
N ALA A 397 -29.33 13.24 4.19
CA ALA A 397 -29.60 12.49 5.42
C ALA A 397 -29.28 10.99 5.27
N GLY A 398 -29.63 10.39 4.12
CA GLY A 398 -29.30 8.99 3.81
C GLY A 398 -27.80 8.73 3.72
N ARG A 399 -27.03 9.66 3.11
CA ARG A 399 -25.56 9.58 3.06
C ARG A 399 -24.94 9.75 4.44
N THR A 400 -25.39 10.73 5.22
CA THR A 400 -24.92 10.96 6.60
C THR A 400 -25.18 9.73 7.47
N SER A 401 -26.43 9.22 7.48
CA SER A 401 -26.81 8.04 8.27
C SER A 401 -26.02 6.79 7.87
N LYS A 402 -25.73 6.62 6.57
CA LYS A 402 -24.86 5.52 6.11
C LYS A 402 -23.44 5.63 6.69
N LEU A 403 -22.82 6.81 6.59
CA LEU A 403 -21.47 7.06 7.11
C LEU A 403 -21.41 6.93 8.64
N GLU A 404 -22.47 7.34 9.36
CA GLU A 404 -22.62 7.14 10.80
C GLU A 404 -22.65 5.66 11.19
N ARG A 405 -23.44 4.83 10.48
CA ARG A 405 -23.48 3.38 10.71
C ARG A 405 -22.13 2.73 10.44
N GLU A 406 -21.44 3.15 9.37
CA GLU A 406 -20.11 2.65 9.02
C GLU A 406 -19.08 3.02 10.10
N ILE A 407 -19.06 4.26 10.60
CA ILE A 407 -18.11 4.66 11.65
C ILE A 407 -18.40 3.95 12.98
N GLN A 408 -19.68 3.74 13.34
CA GLN A 408 -20.07 2.98 14.53
C GLN A 408 -19.64 1.52 14.43
N HIS A 409 -19.80 0.90 13.25
CA HIS A 409 -19.34 -0.46 13.01
C HIS A 409 -17.82 -0.58 13.15
N LEU A 410 -17.06 0.35 12.54
CA LEU A 410 -15.59 0.38 12.66
C LEU A 410 -15.15 0.64 14.11
N ALA A 411 -15.85 1.49 14.84
CA ALA A 411 -15.58 1.75 16.26
C ALA A 411 -15.85 0.51 17.12
N ALA A 412 -16.92 -0.24 16.83
CA ALA A 412 -17.23 -1.51 17.50
C ALA A 412 -16.14 -2.56 17.26
N ILE A 413 -15.62 -2.69 16.03
CA ILE A 413 -14.47 -3.56 15.74
C ILE A 413 -13.26 -3.16 16.58
N CYS A 414 -12.95 -1.86 16.64
CA CYS A 414 -11.86 -1.37 17.48
C CYS A 414 -12.10 -1.63 18.97
N GLY A 415 -13.34 -1.55 19.45
CA GLY A 415 -13.72 -1.92 20.82
C GLY A 415 -13.42 -3.37 21.14
N HIS A 416 -13.84 -4.30 20.28
CA HIS A 416 -13.56 -5.74 20.46
C HIS A 416 -12.06 -6.06 20.38
N CYS A 417 -11.30 -5.31 19.58
CA CYS A 417 -9.85 -5.47 19.48
C CYS A 417 -9.09 -4.93 20.70
N GLY A 418 -9.74 -4.17 21.60
CA GLY A 418 -9.09 -3.49 22.72
C GLY A 418 -8.46 -2.13 22.36
N GLY A 419 -8.81 -1.56 21.21
CA GLY A 419 -8.36 -0.24 20.76
C GLY A 419 -9.23 0.93 21.25
N ALA A 420 -10.30 0.63 21.98
CA ALA A 420 -11.16 1.61 22.63
C ALA A 420 -10.85 1.70 24.12
N ASP A 421 -10.87 2.92 24.66
CA ASP A 421 -10.77 3.16 26.09
C ASP A 421 -12.16 2.97 26.71
N TRP A 422 -12.31 1.97 27.58
CA TRP A 422 -13.60 1.63 28.20
C TRP A 422 -13.92 2.48 29.43
N ILE A 423 -12.97 3.29 29.93
CA ILE A 423 -13.01 3.79 31.32
C ILE A 423 -13.28 5.29 31.42
N VAL A 424 -12.88 6.14 30.47
CA VAL A 424 -13.11 7.61 30.57
C VAL A 424 -13.31 8.24 29.19
N GLU A 425 -14.41 8.97 29.01
CA GLU A 425 -14.70 9.84 27.85
C GLU A 425 -14.35 9.25 26.47
N SER A 426 -14.94 8.07 26.23
CA SER A 426 -15.63 7.73 24.99
C SER A 426 -14.91 7.98 23.64
N GLY A 427 -13.90 7.15 23.33
CA GLY A 427 -13.48 7.01 21.93
C GLY A 427 -12.35 6.03 21.61
N VAL A 428 -12.25 5.68 20.33
CA VAL A 428 -11.17 4.84 19.78
C VAL A 428 -9.90 5.69 19.60
N LYS A 429 -8.93 5.55 20.52
CA LYS A 429 -7.64 6.27 20.48
C LYS A 429 -6.54 5.55 19.69
N CYS A 430 -6.74 4.30 19.29
CA CYS A 430 -5.74 3.50 18.56
C CYS A 430 -5.27 4.15 17.23
N ILE A 431 -3.96 4.29 17.07
CA ILE A 431 -3.28 4.87 15.89
C ILE A 431 -2.33 3.88 15.17
N SER A 432 -2.59 2.58 15.27
CA SER A 432 -1.70 1.57 14.68
C SER A 432 -1.70 1.61 13.14
N LEU A 433 -0.58 2.01 12.53
CA LEU A 433 -0.37 1.98 11.08
C LEU A 433 -0.36 0.56 10.49
N ALA A 434 -0.20 -0.47 11.32
CA ALA A 434 -0.28 -1.86 10.89
C ALA A 434 -1.74 -2.33 10.68
N CYS A 435 -2.71 -1.62 11.28
CA CYS A 435 -4.11 -2.01 11.25
C CYS A 435 -4.84 -1.45 10.02
N PRO A 436 -5.48 -2.28 9.16
CA PRO A 436 -6.27 -1.77 8.03
C PRO A 436 -7.48 -0.95 8.48
N VAL A 437 -8.10 -1.31 9.61
CA VAL A 437 -9.28 -0.62 10.17
C VAL A 437 -8.96 0.84 10.52
N PHE A 438 -7.70 1.15 10.89
CA PHE A 438 -7.29 2.52 11.18
C PHE A 438 -7.45 3.45 9.96
N TYR A 439 -7.06 3.00 8.77
CA TYR A 439 -7.14 3.78 7.54
C TYR A 439 -8.58 4.00 7.11
N GLU A 440 -9.40 2.95 7.12
CA GLU A 440 -10.83 3.06 6.79
C GLU A 440 -11.55 3.97 7.80
N ARG A 441 -11.25 3.84 9.10
CA ARG A 441 -11.80 4.72 10.13
C ARG A 441 -11.48 6.19 9.87
N ARG A 442 -10.21 6.52 9.57
CA ARG A 442 -9.81 7.90 9.26
C ARG A 442 -10.47 8.44 7.99
N LYS A 443 -10.64 7.59 6.98
CA LYS A 443 -11.34 7.95 5.74
C LYS A 443 -12.82 8.26 6.00
N ILE A 444 -13.55 7.36 6.65
CA ILE A 444 -14.97 7.55 6.97
C ILE A 444 -15.16 8.75 7.91
N GLN A 445 -14.28 8.95 8.89
CA GLN A 445 -14.31 10.15 9.75
C GLN A 445 -14.20 11.45 8.94
N ARG A 446 -13.30 11.50 7.95
CA ARG A 446 -13.13 12.67 7.09
C ARG A 446 -14.35 12.90 6.19
N GLU A 447 -14.88 11.84 5.59
CA GLU A 447 -16.08 11.92 4.75
C GLU A 447 -17.31 12.34 5.56
N LEU A 448 -17.53 11.73 6.73
CA LEU A 448 -18.63 12.05 7.63
C LEU A 448 -18.58 13.51 8.06
N ARG A 449 -17.42 14.03 8.44
CA ARG A 449 -17.25 15.44 8.84
C ARG A 449 -17.69 16.41 7.75
N VAL A 450 -17.25 16.20 6.51
CA VAL A 450 -17.60 17.09 5.37
C VAL A 450 -19.09 17.04 5.08
N VAL A 451 -19.70 15.84 5.11
CA VAL A 451 -21.12 15.66 4.82
C VAL A 451 -21.99 16.19 5.96
N SER A 452 -21.61 15.98 7.22
CA SER A 452 -22.37 16.43 8.39
C SER A 452 -22.34 17.95 8.55
N GLU A 453 -21.18 18.60 8.36
CA GLU A 453 -21.06 20.06 8.34
C GLU A 453 -21.96 20.66 7.25
N SER A 454 -21.88 20.11 6.03
CA SER A 454 -22.70 20.54 4.88
C SER A 454 -24.21 20.33 5.09
N ALA A 455 -24.59 19.24 5.77
CA ALA A 455 -25.98 18.91 6.05
C ALA A 455 -26.57 19.79 7.16
N GLY A 456 -25.77 20.09 8.18
CA GLY A 456 -26.11 20.97 9.29
C GLY A 456 -26.29 22.42 8.84
N GLU A 457 -25.38 22.95 8.03
CA GLU A 457 -25.48 24.31 7.45
C GLU A 457 -26.76 24.49 6.61
N ALA A 458 -27.23 23.43 5.97
CA ALA A 458 -28.41 23.44 5.13
C ALA A 458 -29.73 23.20 5.88
N GLY A 459 -29.68 22.87 7.17
CA GLY A 459 -30.86 22.54 7.98
C GLY A 459 -31.54 21.22 7.61
N TYR A 460 -30.87 20.35 6.84
CA TYR A 460 -31.39 19.03 6.45
C TYR A 460 -31.05 17.91 7.44
N TYR A 461 -30.13 18.17 8.36
CA TYR A 461 -29.71 17.22 9.38
C TYR A 461 -29.30 17.98 10.65
N PRO A 462 -29.59 17.47 11.86
CA PRO A 462 -29.11 18.09 13.09
C PRO A 462 -27.57 18.16 13.10
N PHE A 463 -27.01 19.23 13.69
CA PHE A 463 -25.57 19.41 13.79
C PHE A 463 -24.98 18.36 14.74
N CYS A 464 -24.49 17.24 14.19
CA CYS A 464 -23.78 16.23 14.97
C CYS A 464 -22.27 16.42 14.82
N CYS A 465 -21.58 16.78 15.91
CA CYS A 465 -20.11 16.75 15.94
C CYS A 465 -19.62 15.31 15.76
N ALA A 466 -18.77 15.05 14.76
CA ALA A 466 -18.23 13.72 14.46
C ALA A 466 -17.46 13.07 15.64
N GLU A 467 -17.00 13.89 16.60
CA GLU A 467 -16.36 13.43 17.84
C GLU A 467 -17.32 12.73 18.81
N LEU A 468 -18.63 13.03 18.73
CA LEU A 468 -19.66 12.44 19.61
C LEU A 468 -19.99 10.97 19.27
N PHE A 469 -19.67 10.48 18.07
CA PHE A 469 -19.98 9.09 17.68
C PHE A 469 -18.93 8.06 18.09
N LEU A 470 -17.80 8.52 18.63
CA LEU A 470 -16.83 7.64 19.27
C LEU A 470 -17.28 7.26 20.69
N SER A 471 -18.37 7.85 21.19
CA SER A 471 -18.95 7.54 22.48
C SER A 471 -20.07 6.50 22.43
N ARG A 472 -20.04 5.56 23.38
CA ARG A 472 -21.08 4.52 23.56
C ARG A 472 -22.42 5.11 24.03
N THR A 473 -22.49 6.41 24.34
CA THR A 473 -23.71 7.05 24.84
C THR A 473 -24.78 7.28 23.77
N PHE A 474 -24.46 7.15 22.48
CA PHE A 474 -25.44 7.39 21.41
C PHE A 474 -26.40 6.21 21.16
N SER A 475 -26.09 4.98 21.60
CA SER A 475 -26.98 3.83 21.38
C SER A 475 -28.19 3.76 22.33
N ARG A 476 -28.30 4.67 23.31
CA ARG A 476 -29.46 4.78 24.21
C ARG A 476 -30.21 6.11 24.15
N LEU A 477 -29.69 7.12 23.44
CA LEU A 477 -30.36 8.41 23.26
C LEU A 477 -31.03 8.51 21.89
N HIS A 478 -32.03 7.66 21.65
CA HIS A 478 -33.02 7.93 20.60
C HIS A 478 -34.18 8.81 21.11
N LEU A 479 -34.05 9.39 22.32
CA LEU A 479 -35.16 10.03 23.05
C LEU A 479 -34.80 11.22 23.97
N LEU A 480 -33.58 11.78 23.92
CA LEU A 480 -33.24 12.98 24.69
C LEU A 480 -32.43 13.97 23.83
N CYS A 481 -33.05 14.45 22.76
CA CYS A 481 -32.69 15.75 22.19
C CYS A 481 -33.65 16.78 22.79
N SER A 482 -33.40 17.15 24.04
CA SER A 482 -34.15 18.19 24.73
C SER A 482 -33.16 19.22 25.25
N TYR A 483 -33.45 20.47 24.87
CA TYR A 483 -32.89 21.73 25.36
C TYR A 483 -31.62 22.27 24.67
N GLN A 484 -31.92 23.15 23.70
CA GLN A 484 -31.63 24.60 23.78
C GLN A 484 -30.88 25.17 22.58
N TYR A 485 -31.27 24.79 21.36
CA TYR A 485 -31.06 25.64 20.18
C TYR A 485 -32.29 25.50 19.25
N HIS A 486 -32.98 26.62 19.02
CA HIS A 486 -33.98 26.72 17.95
C HIS A 486 -33.27 26.54 16.60
N VAL A 487 -33.27 25.32 16.07
CA VAL A 487 -32.93 25.04 14.67
C VAL A 487 -34.20 24.53 14.02
N ASN A 488 -34.83 25.36 13.20
CA ASN A 488 -35.96 24.97 12.37
C ASN A 488 -35.52 23.87 11.40
N CYS A 489 -35.78 22.61 11.74
CA CYS A 489 -35.71 21.50 10.81
C CYS A 489 -36.90 21.63 9.84
N LYS A 490 -36.65 21.91 8.56
CA LYS A 490 -37.69 22.10 7.53
C LYS A 490 -38.64 20.92 7.31
N ILE A 491 -38.38 19.77 7.94
CA ILE A 491 -39.13 18.53 7.75
C ILE A 491 -40.08 18.23 8.92
N CYS A 492 -39.82 18.77 10.12
CA CYS A 492 -40.63 18.47 11.30
C CYS A 492 -41.53 19.67 11.70
N ASN A 493 -42.64 19.84 11.00
CA ASN A 493 -43.79 20.63 11.47
C ASN A 493 -44.68 19.77 12.37
N LEU A 494 -44.20 19.42 13.56
CA LEU A 494 -45.01 18.75 14.59
C LEU A 494 -45.03 19.63 15.84
N TYR A 495 -46.15 20.33 16.02
CA TYR A 495 -46.55 20.95 17.29
C TYR A 495 -46.66 19.84 18.34
N ILE A 496 -45.81 19.89 19.38
CA ILE A 496 -46.02 19.10 20.60
C ILE A 496 -46.54 20.07 21.66
N THR A 497 -47.85 20.02 21.88
CA THR A 497 -48.57 20.68 22.98
C THR A 497 -48.40 19.87 24.27
N HIS A 498 -48.00 20.56 25.35
CA HIS A 498 -48.11 20.21 26.77
C HIS A 498 -47.51 18.88 27.27
N VAL A 499 -46.52 18.98 28.17
CA VAL A 499 -46.29 17.99 29.24
C VAL A 499 -46.00 18.71 30.56
N GLN A 500 -46.78 18.37 31.59
CA GLN A 500 -46.71 18.89 32.96
C GLN A 500 -45.43 18.43 33.68
N PHE A 501 -44.93 19.34 34.52
CA PHE A 501 -43.83 19.17 35.46
C PHE A 501 -44.31 18.39 36.69
N PHE A 502 -43.57 17.37 37.13
CA PHE A 502 -43.57 16.90 38.53
C PHE A 502 -42.13 16.86 39.03
N LEU A 503 -41.87 17.57 40.12
CA LEU A 503 -40.66 17.50 40.93
C LEU A 503 -40.91 16.50 42.07
N LEU A 504 -39.85 15.76 42.45
CA LEU A 504 -39.77 15.10 43.76
C LEU A 504 -39.43 16.12 44.83
#